data_AF-A0A7V2PPC9-F1
#
_entry.id   AF-A0A7V2PPC9-F1
#
_cell.length_a   1.000
_cell.length_b   1.000
_cell.length_c   1.000
_cell.angle_alpha   90.00
_cell.angle_beta   90.00
_cell.angle_gamma   90.00
#
_symmetry.space_group_name_H-M   'P 1'
#
loop_
_entity.id
_entity.type
_entity.pdbx_description
1 polymer ?
#
loop_
_entity_poly.entity_id
_entity_poly.type
_entity_poly.pdbx_seq_one_letter_code
_entity_poly.pdbx_strand_id
1 'polypeptide(L)'
;MARLAVLWRSFKTAAWLGWQIESNWTDPFLFALYSAIKPLAGTAILVVMYGIISHNAFENPIFAYIYLGNAFYMYVGGVLNGISWAIIDDREHYKTLKYLYVAPIHMPAYLFGRGVAQFLITSVAVAVTIAAGVVFLRLNIVWAEVNWPLFFGALLLGVLMLALMGLFLAGILLLLVHHSWFIGEAVGSALYLFSGAIFPLEVLPAWLRPLGYAMPITYWLELLRRALVGSVAQAFPTLQGYSESQLLLILLGLTALFGLLSAVTFGLCEWRAKQLGVIDRVTNY
;
A
#
# COMPACT_ATOMS: atom_id res chain seq x y z
N MET A 1 -0.90 -17.86 26.55
CA MET A 1 -1.55 -18.65 25.48
C MET A 1 -2.90 -18.09 25.06
N ALA A 2 -3.83 -17.78 25.97
CA ALA A 2 -5.17 -17.25 25.61
C ALA A 2 -5.16 -15.95 24.76
N ARG A 3 -4.28 -14.98 25.08
CA ARG A 3 -4.16 -13.73 24.28
C ARG A 3 -3.71 -13.98 22.83
N LEU A 4 -2.73 -14.87 22.63
CA LEU A 4 -2.25 -15.21 21.30
C LEU A 4 -3.33 -15.92 20.49
N ALA A 5 -4.12 -16.79 21.13
CA ALA A 5 -5.25 -17.45 20.49
C ALA A 5 -6.33 -16.44 20.05
N VAL A 6 -6.62 -15.42 20.86
CA VAL A 6 -7.57 -14.36 20.48
C VAL A 6 -7.04 -13.52 19.32
N LEU A 7 -5.75 -13.14 19.34
CA LEU A 7 -5.11 -12.41 18.24
C LEU A 7 -5.20 -13.19 16.93
N TRP A 8 -4.77 -14.46 16.96
CA TRP A 8 -4.78 -15.33 15.79
C TRP A 8 -6.20 -15.58 15.27
N ARG A 9 -7.16 -15.83 16.16
CA ARG A 9 -8.57 -16.00 15.78
C ARG A 9 -9.13 -14.73 15.15
N SER A 10 -8.88 -13.56 15.74
CA SER A 10 -9.35 -12.27 15.21
C SER A 10 -8.77 -12.04 13.81
N PHE A 11 -7.47 -12.25 13.64
CA PHE A 11 -6.79 -12.10 12.35
C PHE A 11 -7.32 -13.07 11.29
N LYS A 12 -7.38 -14.37 11.59
CA LYS A 12 -7.81 -15.40 10.64
C LYS A 12 -9.27 -15.21 10.20
N THR A 13 -10.17 -14.95 11.15
CA THR A 13 -11.58 -14.72 10.82
C THR A 13 -11.76 -13.45 10.00
N ALA A 14 -11.04 -12.37 10.35
CA ALA A 14 -11.09 -11.12 9.59
C ALA A 14 -10.50 -11.24 8.19
N ALA A 15 -9.44 -12.04 8.00
CA ALA A 15 -8.86 -12.32 6.68
C ALA A 15 -9.84 -13.08 5.78
N TRP A 16 -10.53 -14.08 6.33
CA TRP A 16 -11.58 -14.78 5.60
C TRP A 16 -12.76 -13.88 5.26
N LEU A 17 -13.23 -13.08 6.23
CA LEU A 17 -14.29 -12.10 6.01
C LEU A 17 -13.90 -11.07 4.94
N GLY A 18 -12.66 -10.56 5.01
CA GLY A 18 -12.05 -9.72 3.99
C GLY A 18 -12.15 -10.32 2.61
N TRP A 19 -11.71 -11.57 2.46
CA TRP A 19 -11.76 -12.26 1.17
C TRP A 19 -13.18 -12.39 0.64
N GLN A 20 -14.14 -12.74 1.50
CA GLN A 20 -15.55 -12.87 1.12
C GLN A 20 -16.15 -11.53 0.66
N ILE A 21 -15.87 -10.45 1.37
CA ILE A 21 -16.35 -9.11 1.01
C ILE A 21 -15.80 -8.67 -0.36
N GLU A 22 -14.51 -8.92 -0.62
CA GLU A 22 -13.86 -8.46 -1.85
C GLU A 22 -14.13 -9.36 -3.08
N SER A 23 -14.37 -10.66 -2.88
CA SER A 23 -14.49 -11.63 -3.98
C SER A 23 -15.91 -12.07 -4.32
N ASN A 24 -16.85 -12.02 -3.38
CA ASN A 24 -18.16 -12.68 -3.52
C ASN A 24 -19.25 -11.79 -4.14
N TRP A 25 -18.90 -10.65 -4.74
CA TRP A 25 -19.86 -9.76 -5.39
C TRP A 25 -20.25 -10.20 -6.82
N THR A 26 -19.52 -11.15 -7.41
CA THR A 26 -19.76 -11.66 -8.78
C THR A 26 -19.29 -13.11 -8.92
N ASP A 27 -19.53 -13.74 -10.07
CA ASP A 27 -18.95 -15.05 -10.37
C ASP A 27 -17.41 -15.02 -10.38
N PRO A 28 -16.74 -16.15 -10.04
CA PRO A 28 -15.29 -16.18 -9.94
C PRO A 28 -14.53 -15.80 -11.22
N PHE A 29 -15.13 -16.02 -12.40
CA PHE A 29 -14.50 -15.69 -13.67
C PHE A 29 -14.51 -14.18 -13.92
N LEU A 30 -15.66 -13.51 -13.73
CA LEU A 30 -15.75 -12.06 -13.80
C LEU A 30 -14.86 -11.39 -12.74
N PHE A 31 -14.81 -11.92 -11.51
CA PHE A 31 -13.92 -11.41 -10.47
C PHE A 31 -12.45 -11.43 -10.93
N ALA A 32 -11.98 -12.56 -11.46
CA ALA A 32 -10.62 -12.69 -11.96
C ALA A 32 -10.35 -11.75 -13.14
N LEU A 33 -11.31 -11.64 -14.07
CA LEU A 33 -11.22 -10.76 -15.23
C LEU A 33 -11.12 -9.28 -14.81
N TYR A 34 -12.01 -8.81 -13.94
CA TYR A 34 -11.97 -7.43 -13.44
C TYR A 34 -10.70 -7.12 -12.64
N SER A 35 -10.24 -8.09 -11.83
CA SER A 35 -9.00 -7.95 -11.06
C SER A 35 -7.76 -7.81 -11.95
N ALA A 36 -7.79 -8.34 -13.18
CA ALA A 36 -6.71 -8.19 -14.16
C ALA A 36 -6.89 -6.97 -15.08
N ILE A 37 -8.12 -6.67 -15.53
CA ILE A 37 -8.37 -5.57 -16.46
C ILE A 37 -8.18 -4.21 -15.79
N LYS A 38 -8.68 -4.02 -14.57
CA LYS A 38 -8.61 -2.73 -13.85
C LYS A 38 -7.16 -2.22 -13.70
N PRO A 39 -6.18 -2.99 -13.20
CA PRO A 39 -4.79 -2.56 -13.16
C PRO A 39 -4.25 -2.23 -14.55
N LEU A 40 -4.47 -3.11 -15.53
CA LEU A 40 -3.96 -2.93 -16.88
C LEU A 40 -4.50 -1.65 -17.53
N ALA A 41 -5.78 -1.35 -17.35
CA ALA A 41 -6.38 -0.11 -17.82
C ALA A 41 -5.76 1.13 -17.15
N GLY A 42 -5.55 1.09 -15.82
CA GLY A 42 -4.88 2.17 -15.10
C GLY A 42 -3.43 2.38 -15.56
N THR A 43 -2.67 1.30 -15.72
CA THR A 43 -1.30 1.36 -16.23
C THR A 43 -1.25 1.76 -17.70
N ALA A 44 -2.22 1.39 -18.52
CA ALA A 44 -2.27 1.79 -19.93
C ALA A 44 -2.30 3.31 -20.10
N ILE A 45 -2.99 4.04 -19.21
CA ILE A 45 -2.98 5.52 -19.22
C ILE A 45 -1.54 6.04 -19.09
N LEU A 46 -0.78 5.50 -18.15
CA LEU A 46 0.62 5.87 -17.94
C LEU A 46 1.48 5.52 -19.14
N VAL A 47 1.30 4.34 -19.71
CA VAL A 47 2.06 3.87 -20.88
C VAL A 47 1.81 4.75 -22.09
N VAL A 48 0.54 5.10 -22.35
CA VAL A 48 0.16 5.99 -23.45
C VAL A 48 0.75 7.39 -23.21
N MET A 49 0.61 7.93 -22.00
CA MET A 49 1.19 9.23 -21.65
C MET A 49 2.71 9.25 -21.85
N TYR A 50 3.41 8.23 -21.36
CA TYR A 50 4.85 8.11 -21.53
C TYR A 50 5.25 7.94 -23.00
N GLY A 51 4.54 7.11 -23.76
CA GLY A 51 4.80 6.89 -25.19
C GLY A 51 4.68 8.17 -26.01
N ILE A 52 3.67 8.99 -25.73
CA ILE A 52 3.47 10.30 -26.39
C ILE A 52 4.62 11.26 -26.03
N ILE A 53 4.98 11.38 -24.75
CA ILE A 53 6.00 12.34 -24.28
C ILE A 53 7.42 11.93 -24.71
N SER A 54 7.72 10.64 -24.67
CA SER A 54 9.05 10.09 -24.93
C SER A 54 9.28 9.68 -26.39
N HIS A 55 8.31 9.88 -27.27
CA HIS A 55 8.30 9.36 -28.64
C HIS A 55 8.55 7.83 -28.69
N ASN A 56 7.85 7.08 -27.83
CA ASN A 56 7.95 5.62 -27.68
C ASN A 56 9.33 5.10 -27.25
N ALA A 57 10.12 5.89 -26.51
CA ALA A 57 11.42 5.47 -25.98
C ALA A 57 11.31 4.57 -24.73
N PHE A 58 10.59 3.44 -24.85
CA PHE A 58 10.36 2.48 -23.76
C PHE A 58 11.63 1.75 -23.28
N GLU A 59 12.71 1.82 -24.05
CA GLU A 59 14.03 1.25 -23.70
C GLU A 59 14.79 2.11 -22.67
N ASN A 60 14.33 3.34 -22.41
CA ASN A 60 14.98 4.24 -21.46
C ASN A 60 14.80 3.74 -20.01
N PRO A 61 15.84 3.77 -19.16
CA PRO A 61 15.73 3.43 -17.73
C PRO A 61 14.63 4.17 -16.96
N ILE A 62 14.26 5.38 -17.40
CA ILE A 62 13.13 6.14 -16.85
C ILE A 62 11.82 5.36 -17.00
N PHE A 63 11.59 4.68 -18.13
CA PHE A 63 10.36 3.90 -18.30
C PHE A 63 10.23 2.82 -17.23
N ALA A 64 11.29 2.02 -17.02
CA ALA A 64 11.33 0.99 -15.98
C ALA A 64 11.13 1.58 -14.57
N TYR A 65 11.75 2.73 -14.30
CA TYR A 65 11.59 3.44 -13.02
C TYR A 65 10.13 3.79 -12.71
N ILE A 66 9.46 4.43 -13.68
CA ILE A 66 8.08 4.91 -13.53
C ILE A 66 7.12 3.71 -13.51
N TYR A 67 7.31 2.75 -14.41
CA TYR A 67 6.44 1.59 -14.57
C TYR A 67 6.44 0.70 -13.32
N LEU A 68 7.62 0.33 -12.82
CA LEU A 68 7.74 -0.46 -11.59
C LEU A 68 7.29 0.34 -10.38
N GLY A 69 7.64 1.63 -10.30
CA GLY A 69 7.18 2.52 -9.24
C GLY A 69 5.65 2.51 -9.13
N ASN A 70 4.95 2.64 -10.26
CA ASN A 70 3.50 2.59 -10.33
C ASN A 70 2.90 1.23 -10.00
N ALA A 71 3.50 0.15 -10.53
CA ALA A 71 3.05 -1.19 -10.24
C ALA A 71 3.09 -1.47 -8.73
N PHE A 72 4.20 -1.16 -8.06
CA PHE A 72 4.29 -1.35 -6.61
C PHE A 72 3.49 -0.33 -5.80
N TYR A 73 3.28 0.88 -6.34
CA TYR A 73 2.43 1.88 -5.69
C TYR A 73 1.00 1.40 -5.50
N MET A 74 0.53 0.46 -6.32
CA MET A 74 -0.78 -0.18 -6.14
C MET A 74 -0.98 -0.74 -4.72
N TYR A 75 0.07 -1.25 -4.06
CA TYR A 75 -0.04 -1.73 -2.68
C TYR A 75 -0.39 -0.63 -1.67
N VAL A 76 -0.07 0.64 -1.96
CA VAL A 76 -0.52 1.74 -1.11
C VAL A 76 -2.04 1.84 -1.17
N GLY A 77 -2.61 1.82 -2.38
CA GLY A 77 -4.06 1.81 -2.58
C GLY A 77 -4.75 0.52 -2.13
N GLY A 78 -4.07 -0.62 -2.15
CA GLY A 78 -4.62 -1.89 -1.68
C GLY A 78 -4.53 -2.03 -0.16
N VAL A 79 -3.32 -2.02 0.39
CA VAL A 79 -3.05 -2.39 1.79
C VAL A 79 -3.33 -1.24 2.75
N LEU A 80 -2.72 -0.06 2.53
CA LEU A 80 -2.88 1.09 3.43
C LEU A 80 -4.34 1.56 3.42
N ASN A 81 -4.89 1.78 2.23
CA ASN A 81 -6.28 2.18 2.09
C ASN A 81 -7.22 1.06 2.52
N GLY A 82 -7.02 -0.20 2.12
CA GLY A 82 -7.90 -1.31 2.53
C GLY A 82 -8.03 -1.48 4.05
N ILE A 83 -6.93 -1.36 4.80
CA ILE A 83 -6.94 -1.45 6.27
C ILE A 83 -7.67 -0.26 6.91
N SER A 84 -7.44 0.95 6.41
CA SER A 84 -8.08 2.15 6.95
C SER A 84 -9.56 2.25 6.58
N TRP A 85 -9.92 1.86 5.36
CA TRP A 85 -11.29 1.81 4.86
C TRP A 85 -12.16 0.78 5.56
N ALA A 86 -11.60 -0.31 6.06
CA ALA A 86 -12.35 -1.31 6.81
C ALA A 86 -13.16 -0.70 7.97
N ILE A 87 -12.66 0.37 8.60
CA ILE A 87 -13.40 1.09 9.65
C ILE A 87 -14.61 1.84 9.12
N ILE A 88 -14.47 2.52 7.98
CA ILE A 88 -15.58 3.25 7.35
C ILE A 88 -16.62 2.24 6.86
N ASP A 89 -16.18 1.16 6.23
CA ASP A 89 -17.04 0.09 5.71
C ASP A 89 -17.86 -0.58 6.84
N ASP A 90 -17.20 -0.97 7.92
CA ASP A 90 -17.87 -1.59 9.08
C ASP A 90 -18.78 -0.59 9.83
N ARG A 91 -18.48 0.72 9.79
CA ARG A 91 -19.28 1.77 10.43
C ARG A 91 -20.50 2.19 9.60
N GLU A 92 -20.25 2.67 8.39
CA GLU A 92 -21.25 3.34 7.55
C GLU A 92 -22.04 2.33 6.71
N HIS A 93 -21.35 1.40 6.06
CA HIS A 93 -21.96 0.48 5.11
C HIS A 93 -22.64 -0.69 5.83
N TYR A 94 -21.89 -1.43 6.65
CA TYR A 94 -22.43 -2.60 7.35
C TYR A 94 -23.06 -2.29 8.71
N LYS A 95 -22.72 -1.15 9.33
CA LYS A 95 -23.20 -0.74 10.67
C LYS A 95 -22.92 -1.78 11.76
N THR A 96 -21.84 -2.54 11.58
CA THR A 96 -21.41 -3.65 12.45
C THR A 96 -20.29 -3.26 13.42
N LEU A 97 -19.67 -2.09 13.23
CA LEU A 97 -18.52 -1.66 14.05
C LEU A 97 -18.79 -1.74 15.56
N LYS A 98 -20.00 -1.36 16.00
CA LYS A 98 -20.41 -1.45 17.41
C LYS A 98 -20.40 -2.87 17.97
N TYR A 99 -20.84 -3.85 17.17
CA TYR A 99 -20.85 -5.26 17.57
C TYR A 99 -19.43 -5.82 17.64
N LEU A 100 -18.53 -5.36 16.76
CA LEU A 100 -17.11 -5.71 16.80
C LEU A 100 -16.47 -5.25 18.12
N TYR A 101 -16.80 -4.06 18.62
CA TYR A 101 -16.27 -3.55 19.90
C TYR A 101 -16.83 -4.23 21.16
N VAL A 102 -17.98 -4.91 21.07
CA VAL A 102 -18.55 -5.70 22.17
C VAL A 102 -18.03 -7.15 22.14
N ALA A 103 -17.60 -7.63 20.98
CA ALA A 103 -17.06 -8.98 20.81
C ALA A 103 -15.65 -9.14 21.41
N PRO A 104 -15.26 -10.36 21.83
CA PRO A 104 -13.91 -10.65 22.33
C PRO A 104 -12.91 -10.77 21.17
N ILE A 105 -12.64 -9.64 20.50
CA ILE A 105 -11.72 -9.50 19.38
C ILE A 105 -10.64 -8.45 19.67
N HIS A 106 -9.50 -8.57 19.00
CA HIS A 106 -8.47 -7.55 19.03
C HIS A 106 -8.52 -6.68 17.77
N MET A 107 -8.91 -5.42 17.91
CA MET A 107 -9.24 -4.55 16.77
C MET A 107 -8.09 -4.36 15.76
N PRO A 108 -6.82 -4.09 16.17
CA PRO A 108 -5.71 -4.03 15.21
C PRO A 108 -5.47 -5.34 14.46
N ALA A 109 -5.66 -6.50 15.12
CA ALA A 109 -5.48 -7.80 14.47
C ALA A 109 -6.60 -8.09 13.47
N TYR A 110 -7.82 -7.67 13.79
CA TYR A 110 -8.95 -7.69 12.86
C TYR A 110 -8.68 -6.81 11.62
N LEU A 111 -8.22 -5.58 11.81
CA LEU A 111 -7.91 -4.66 10.71
C LEU A 111 -6.77 -5.19 9.81
N PHE A 112 -5.69 -5.71 10.40
CA PHE A 112 -4.64 -6.37 9.63
C PHE A 112 -5.16 -7.59 8.86
N GLY A 113 -6.08 -8.36 9.45
CA GLY A 113 -6.75 -9.46 8.76
C GLY A 113 -7.54 -8.97 7.55
N ARG A 114 -8.34 -7.91 7.68
CA ARG A 114 -9.08 -7.29 6.56
C ARG A 114 -8.13 -6.87 5.41
N GLY A 115 -6.94 -6.39 5.75
CA GLY A 115 -5.90 -6.03 4.78
C GLY A 115 -5.31 -7.19 3.97
N VAL A 116 -5.43 -8.46 4.42
CA VAL A 116 -4.86 -9.63 3.73
C VAL A 116 -5.51 -9.84 2.36
N ALA A 117 -6.83 -9.73 2.27
CA ALA A 117 -7.54 -9.90 1.01
C ALA A 117 -7.10 -8.85 -0.02
N GLN A 118 -7.01 -7.59 0.41
CA GLN A 118 -6.52 -6.49 -0.40
C GLN A 118 -5.06 -6.68 -0.83
N PHE A 119 -4.20 -7.18 0.06
CA PHE A 119 -2.83 -7.55 -0.29
C PHE A 119 -2.78 -8.63 -1.39
N LEU A 120 -3.59 -9.69 -1.27
CA LEU A 120 -3.61 -10.78 -2.26
C LEU A 120 -4.10 -10.30 -3.63
N ILE A 121 -5.23 -9.58 -3.65
CA ILE A 121 -5.80 -9.02 -4.89
C ILE A 121 -4.80 -8.06 -5.55
N THR A 122 -4.18 -7.20 -4.74
CA THR A 122 -3.17 -6.26 -5.24
C THR A 122 -1.92 -6.98 -5.73
N SER A 123 -1.50 -8.07 -5.07
CA SER A 123 -0.36 -8.87 -5.52
C SER A 123 -0.59 -9.45 -6.92
N VAL A 124 -1.79 -9.97 -7.17
CA VAL A 124 -2.19 -10.42 -8.52
C VAL A 124 -2.15 -9.26 -9.51
N ALA A 125 -2.72 -8.11 -9.13
CA ALA A 125 -2.72 -6.92 -9.96
C ALA A 125 -1.29 -6.46 -10.33
N VAL A 126 -0.37 -6.38 -9.35
CA VAL A 126 1.04 -6.03 -9.59
C VAL A 126 1.72 -7.06 -10.49
N ALA A 127 1.49 -8.35 -10.26
CA ALA A 127 2.08 -9.42 -11.07
C ALA A 127 1.61 -9.34 -12.54
N VAL A 128 0.30 -9.13 -12.76
CA VAL A 128 -0.28 -8.95 -14.10
C VAL A 128 0.29 -7.69 -14.77
N THR A 129 0.40 -6.58 -14.03
CA THR A 129 0.99 -5.34 -14.55
C THR A 129 2.46 -5.54 -14.95
N ILE A 130 3.29 -6.17 -14.12
CA ILE A 130 4.69 -6.44 -14.45
C ILE A 130 4.79 -7.36 -15.67
N ALA A 131 3.98 -8.43 -15.71
CA ALA A 131 3.95 -9.36 -16.84
C ALA A 131 3.59 -8.65 -18.15
N ALA A 132 2.59 -7.76 -18.13
CA ALA A 132 2.23 -6.96 -19.30
C ALA A 132 3.38 -6.03 -19.74
N GLY A 133 4.11 -5.44 -18.80
CA GLY A 133 5.28 -4.60 -19.11
C GLY A 133 6.39 -5.37 -19.80
N VAL A 134 6.67 -6.59 -19.32
CA VAL A 134 7.68 -7.48 -19.93
C VAL A 134 7.27 -7.93 -21.32
N VAL A 135 6.00 -8.34 -21.50
CA VAL A 135 5.51 -8.91 -22.78
C VAL A 135 5.27 -7.85 -23.84
N PHE A 136 4.58 -6.76 -23.50
CA PHE A 136 4.11 -5.78 -24.49
C PHE A 136 5.01 -4.55 -24.63
N LEU A 137 5.77 -4.19 -23.57
CA LEU A 137 6.49 -2.92 -23.49
C LEU A 137 8.00 -3.10 -23.45
N ARG A 138 8.49 -4.33 -23.69
CA ARG A 138 9.91 -4.71 -23.70
C ARG A 138 10.65 -4.28 -22.43
N LEU A 139 9.98 -4.31 -21.29
CA LEU A 139 10.61 -4.05 -20.00
C LEU A 139 11.70 -5.10 -19.75
N ASN A 140 12.96 -4.68 -19.81
CA ASN A 140 14.11 -5.58 -19.70
C ASN A 140 14.36 -5.98 -18.25
N ILE A 141 13.68 -7.02 -17.79
CA ILE A 141 13.95 -7.69 -16.51
C ILE A 141 14.76 -8.95 -16.81
N VAL A 142 16.05 -8.91 -16.50
CA VAL A 142 16.92 -10.09 -16.58
C VAL A 142 16.70 -10.93 -15.33
N TRP A 143 15.80 -11.92 -15.41
CA TRP A 143 15.41 -12.77 -14.27
C TRP A 143 16.57 -13.45 -13.53
N ALA A 144 17.70 -13.66 -14.21
CA ALA A 144 18.92 -14.23 -13.64
C ALA A 144 19.70 -13.25 -12.74
N GLU A 145 19.54 -11.95 -12.95
CA GLU A 145 20.20 -10.89 -12.18
C GLU A 145 19.32 -10.35 -11.05
N VAL A 146 18.06 -10.81 -10.97
CA VAL A 146 17.11 -10.40 -9.92
C VAL A 146 17.57 -10.92 -8.56
N ASN A 147 17.74 -10.00 -7.62
CA ASN A 147 18.05 -10.33 -6.23
C ASN A 147 16.75 -10.71 -5.50
N TRP A 148 16.35 -11.98 -5.64
CA TRP A 148 15.13 -12.52 -5.01
C TRP A 148 15.08 -12.37 -3.49
N PRO A 149 16.16 -12.63 -2.73
CA PRO A 149 16.18 -12.39 -1.29
C PRO A 149 15.88 -10.93 -0.92
N LEU A 150 16.50 -9.98 -1.63
CA LEU A 150 16.24 -8.55 -1.43
C LEU A 150 14.81 -8.19 -1.81
N PHE A 151 14.32 -8.70 -2.93
CA PHE A 151 12.96 -8.45 -3.42
C PHE A 151 11.90 -8.87 -2.39
N PHE A 152 11.93 -10.13 -1.95
CA PHE A 152 10.95 -10.63 -0.98
C PHE A 152 11.12 -9.98 0.40
N GLY A 153 12.36 -9.74 0.84
CA GLY A 153 12.64 -9.03 2.09
C GLY A 153 12.08 -7.61 2.09
N ALA A 154 12.34 -6.84 1.03
CA ALA A 154 11.82 -5.49 0.86
C ALA A 154 10.29 -5.47 0.68
N LEU A 155 9.72 -6.43 -0.08
CA LEU A 155 8.29 -6.54 -0.29
C LEU A 155 7.55 -6.80 1.03
N LEU A 156 7.97 -7.80 1.81
CA LEU A 156 7.33 -8.12 3.09
C LEU A 156 7.47 -6.98 4.10
N LEU A 157 8.64 -6.37 4.18
CA LEU A 157 8.87 -5.23 5.06
C LEU A 157 8.02 -4.01 4.65
N GLY A 158 7.92 -3.74 3.35
CA GLY A 158 7.08 -2.67 2.82
C GLY A 158 5.60 -2.91 3.03
N VAL A 159 5.11 -4.14 2.84
CA VAL A 159 3.70 -4.49 3.12
C VAL A 159 3.38 -4.32 4.60
N LEU A 160 4.29 -4.73 5.50
CA LEU A 160 4.16 -4.49 6.93
C LEU A 160 4.11 -2.98 7.24
N MET A 161 5.01 -2.21 6.63
CA MET A 161 5.05 -0.75 6.77
C MET A 161 3.74 -0.09 6.29
N LEU A 162 3.21 -0.50 5.13
CA LEU A 162 1.93 -0.01 4.61
C LEU A 162 0.76 -0.42 5.52
N ALA A 163 0.81 -1.62 6.11
CA ALA A 163 -0.20 -2.05 7.06
C ALA A 163 -0.20 -1.20 8.34
N LEU A 164 0.98 -0.87 8.87
CA LEU A 164 1.13 0.03 10.02
C LEU A 164 0.66 1.45 9.70
N MET A 165 0.99 1.98 8.52
CA MET A 165 0.46 3.27 8.05
C MET A 165 -1.07 3.24 7.88
N GLY A 166 -1.61 2.12 7.37
CA GLY A 166 -3.05 1.90 7.29
C GLY A 166 -3.71 1.92 8.66
N LEU A 167 -3.09 1.28 9.67
CA LEU A 167 -3.58 1.31 11.05
C LEU A 167 -3.53 2.72 11.65
N PHE A 168 -2.48 3.49 11.39
CA PHE A 168 -2.38 4.89 11.79
C PHE A 168 -3.57 5.70 11.24
N LEU A 169 -3.84 5.55 9.94
CA LEU A 169 -4.95 6.24 9.28
C LEU A 169 -6.31 5.75 9.79
N ALA A 170 -6.46 4.45 10.03
CA ALA A 170 -7.64 3.85 10.62
C ALA A 170 -7.97 4.51 11.98
N GLY A 171 -6.96 4.74 12.82
CA GLY A 171 -7.10 5.47 14.08
C GLY A 171 -7.74 6.86 13.89
N ILE A 172 -7.24 7.63 12.93
CA ILE A 172 -7.79 8.97 12.62
C ILE A 172 -9.25 8.86 12.13
N LEU A 173 -9.53 7.91 11.25
CA LEU A 173 -10.88 7.67 10.70
C LEU A 173 -11.89 7.22 11.77
N LEU A 174 -11.44 6.66 12.90
CA LEU A 174 -12.34 6.38 14.02
C LEU A 174 -12.97 7.65 14.59
N LEU A 175 -12.26 8.78 14.56
CA LEU A 175 -12.74 10.05 15.12
C LEU A 175 -13.51 10.89 14.11
N LEU A 176 -13.22 10.74 12.82
CA LEU A 176 -13.91 11.47 11.78
C LEU A 176 -15.22 10.80 11.38
N VAL A 177 -16.32 11.46 11.71
CA VAL A 177 -17.67 11.02 11.36
C VAL A 177 -18.05 11.52 9.96
N HIS A 178 -17.73 12.75 9.60
CA HIS A 178 -18.10 13.34 8.31
C HIS A 178 -16.93 13.36 7.32
N HIS A 179 -17.23 13.18 6.02
CA HIS A 179 -16.26 13.26 4.91
C HIS A 179 -15.05 12.31 5.03
N SER A 180 -15.20 11.20 5.74
CA SER A 180 -14.16 10.17 5.91
C SER A 180 -13.73 9.52 4.59
N TRP A 181 -14.63 9.48 3.60
CA TRP A 181 -14.42 8.84 2.30
C TRP A 181 -13.22 9.41 1.51
N PHE A 182 -12.90 10.70 1.65
CA PHE A 182 -11.84 11.32 0.84
C PHE A 182 -10.43 11.20 1.44
N ILE A 183 -10.31 10.90 2.73
CA ILE A 183 -9.04 11.09 3.46
C ILE A 183 -8.01 10.03 3.06
N GLY A 184 -8.43 8.77 2.90
CA GLY A 184 -7.53 7.72 2.42
C GLY A 184 -7.00 8.03 1.03
N GLU A 185 -7.85 8.51 0.13
CA GLU A 185 -7.44 8.92 -1.21
C GLU A 185 -6.50 10.14 -1.19
N ALA A 186 -6.77 11.13 -0.34
CA ALA A 186 -5.93 12.30 -0.18
C ALA A 186 -4.53 11.94 0.35
N VAL A 187 -4.46 11.08 1.37
CA VAL A 187 -3.20 10.58 1.92
C VAL A 187 -2.46 9.76 0.88
N GLY A 188 -3.16 8.83 0.20
CA GLY A 188 -2.60 8.06 -0.90
C GLY A 188 -2.09 8.94 -2.05
N SER A 189 -2.77 10.03 -2.38
CA SER A 189 -2.33 10.93 -3.46
C SER A 189 -1.11 11.76 -3.05
N ALA A 190 -1.07 12.23 -1.79
CA ALA A 190 0.09 12.94 -1.25
C ALA A 190 1.33 12.02 -1.21
N LEU A 191 1.17 10.78 -0.75
CA LEU A 191 2.26 9.80 -0.73
C LEU A 191 2.75 9.50 -2.14
N TYR A 192 1.89 9.49 -3.15
CA TYR A 192 2.25 9.21 -4.54
C TYR A 192 3.16 10.31 -5.11
N LEU A 193 2.88 11.56 -4.75
CA LEU A 193 3.67 12.73 -5.14
C LEU A 193 5.05 12.76 -4.46
N PHE A 194 5.11 12.44 -3.16
CA PHE A 194 6.34 12.59 -2.37
C PHE A 194 7.21 11.33 -2.28
N SER A 195 6.72 10.16 -2.72
CA SER A 195 7.47 8.89 -2.61
C SER A 195 8.39 8.57 -3.79
N GLY A 196 8.44 9.43 -4.80
CA GLY A 196 9.19 9.16 -6.02
C GLY A 196 8.63 7.98 -6.85
N ALA A 197 7.33 7.69 -6.73
CA ALA A 197 6.67 6.63 -7.49
C ALA A 197 6.58 6.95 -8.99
N ILE A 198 6.28 8.21 -9.33
CA ILE A 198 6.10 8.67 -10.71
C ILE A 198 7.36 9.30 -11.29
N PHE A 199 8.13 10.01 -10.47
CA PHE A 199 9.31 10.75 -10.93
C PHE A 199 10.41 10.71 -9.87
N PRO A 200 11.68 10.85 -10.27
CA PRO A 200 12.79 10.94 -9.33
C PRO A 200 12.67 12.15 -8.40
N LEU A 201 13.09 11.99 -7.15
CA LEU A 201 12.96 13.05 -6.13
C LEU A 201 13.75 14.32 -6.46
N GLU A 202 14.75 14.26 -7.34
CA GLU A 202 15.53 15.41 -7.79
C GLU A 202 14.69 16.45 -8.54
N VAL A 203 13.60 15.99 -9.17
CA VAL A 203 12.64 16.86 -9.86
C VAL A 203 11.90 17.74 -8.85
N LEU A 204 11.79 17.32 -7.58
CA LEU A 204 11.19 18.17 -6.55
C LEU A 204 12.09 19.38 -6.24
N PRO A 205 11.49 20.56 -6.00
CA PRO A 205 12.20 21.71 -5.44
C PRO A 205 13.02 21.33 -4.21
N ALA A 206 14.20 21.92 -4.05
CA ALA A 206 15.13 21.58 -2.97
C ALA A 206 14.50 21.65 -1.56
N TRP A 207 13.52 22.53 -1.37
CA TRP A 207 12.78 22.66 -0.11
C TRP A 207 11.72 21.58 0.14
N LEU A 208 11.23 20.89 -0.92
CA LEU A 208 10.28 19.78 -0.81
C LEU A 208 10.96 18.41 -0.69
N ARG A 209 12.20 18.27 -1.19
CA ARG A 209 12.95 17.00 -1.14
C ARG A 209 13.04 16.37 0.26
N PRO A 210 13.23 17.14 1.36
CA PRO A 210 13.26 16.56 2.72
C PRO A 210 12.00 15.78 3.07
N LEU A 211 10.82 16.20 2.57
CA LEU A 211 9.58 15.47 2.78
C LEU A 211 9.62 14.09 2.10
N GLY A 212 10.17 14.01 0.89
CA GLY A 212 10.33 12.73 0.20
C GLY A 212 11.29 11.77 0.91
N TYR A 213 12.38 12.30 1.49
CA TYR A 213 13.32 11.50 2.30
C TYR A 213 12.75 11.08 3.66
N ALA A 214 11.72 11.75 4.16
CA ALA A 214 11.04 11.32 5.39
C ALA A 214 10.08 10.14 5.15
N MET A 215 9.68 9.89 3.91
CA MET A 215 8.68 8.87 3.58
C MET A 215 9.30 7.47 3.45
N PRO A 216 8.78 6.45 4.17
CA PRO A 216 9.29 5.08 4.07
C PRO A 216 9.05 4.47 2.68
N ILE A 217 7.99 4.88 1.98
CA ILE A 217 7.62 4.39 0.64
C ILE A 217 8.75 4.70 -0.37
N THR A 218 9.45 5.81 -0.22
CA THR A 218 10.59 6.19 -1.06
C THR A 218 11.67 5.11 -1.08
N TYR A 219 12.12 4.69 0.11
CA TYR A 219 13.16 3.67 0.26
C TYR A 219 12.66 2.30 -0.16
N TRP A 220 11.38 2.01 0.08
CA TRP A 220 10.76 0.76 -0.31
C TRP A 220 10.68 0.59 -1.84
N LEU A 221 10.19 1.61 -2.56
CA LEU A 221 10.12 1.58 -4.03
C LEU A 221 11.51 1.50 -4.65
N GLU A 222 12.49 2.22 -4.08
CA GLU A 222 13.89 2.13 -4.52
C GLU A 222 14.42 0.70 -4.37
N LEU A 223 14.28 0.07 -3.19
CA LEU A 223 14.73 -1.31 -2.96
C LEU A 223 14.10 -2.32 -3.94
N LEU A 224 12.81 -2.18 -4.22
CA LEU A 224 12.10 -3.05 -5.17
C LEU A 224 12.61 -2.86 -6.61
N ARG A 225 12.91 -1.62 -7.02
CA ARG A 225 13.54 -1.34 -8.31
C ARG A 225 14.93 -1.92 -8.38
N ARG A 226 15.77 -1.74 -7.36
CA ARG A 226 17.14 -2.31 -7.32
C ARG A 226 17.13 -3.83 -7.39
N ALA A 227 16.18 -4.46 -6.70
CA ALA A 227 16.06 -5.90 -6.69
C ALA A 227 15.65 -6.48 -8.05
N LEU A 228 14.80 -5.79 -8.81
CA LEU A 228 14.30 -6.25 -10.12
C LEU A 228 15.14 -5.79 -11.32
N VAL A 229 15.67 -4.57 -11.26
CA VAL A 229 16.38 -3.92 -12.37
C VAL A 229 17.55 -3.12 -11.78
N GLY A 230 18.70 -3.78 -11.59
CA GLY A 230 19.89 -3.18 -10.98
C GLY A 230 20.42 -1.94 -11.74
N SER A 231 20.19 -1.85 -13.05
CA SER A 231 20.59 -0.70 -13.87
C SER A 231 19.78 0.58 -13.58
N VAL A 232 18.54 0.45 -13.08
CA VAL A 232 17.70 1.62 -12.72
C VAL A 232 18.30 2.36 -11.52
N ALA A 233 18.95 1.63 -10.60
CA ALA A 233 19.67 2.22 -9.46
C ALA A 233 20.79 3.16 -9.91
N GLN A 234 21.45 2.83 -11.03
CA GLN A 234 22.60 3.58 -11.55
C GLN A 234 22.18 4.81 -12.38
N ALA A 235 20.91 4.89 -12.78
CA ALA A 235 20.40 5.99 -13.60
C ALA A 235 19.94 7.21 -12.78
N PHE A 236 19.60 7.06 -11.49
CA PHE A 236 19.06 8.15 -10.66
C PHE A 236 19.90 8.40 -9.41
N PRO A 237 20.53 9.59 -9.27
CA PRO A 237 21.53 9.86 -8.24
C PRO A 237 20.99 9.93 -6.80
N THR A 238 19.67 9.99 -6.59
CA THR A 238 19.05 10.37 -5.31
C THR A 238 19.54 9.55 -4.14
N LEU A 239 19.64 8.24 -4.35
CA LEU A 239 19.96 7.26 -3.32
C LEU A 239 21.17 6.42 -3.71
N GLN A 240 21.91 6.79 -4.76
CA GLN A 240 23.07 6.04 -5.24
C GLN A 240 24.17 5.89 -4.19
N GLY A 241 24.32 6.88 -3.30
CA GLY A 241 25.29 6.84 -2.22
C GLY A 241 24.98 5.82 -1.11
N TYR A 242 23.78 5.21 -1.10
CA TYR A 242 23.37 4.24 -0.09
C TYR A 242 23.46 2.82 -0.63
N SER A 243 24.01 1.90 0.16
CA SER A 243 23.97 0.47 -0.13
C SER A 243 22.56 -0.10 0.06
N GLU A 244 22.27 -1.24 -0.58
CA GLU A 244 20.99 -1.95 -0.39
C GLU A 244 20.73 -2.30 1.08
N SER A 245 21.76 -2.68 1.82
CA SER A 245 21.69 -2.95 3.26
C SER A 245 21.36 -1.70 4.08
N GLN A 246 21.93 -0.55 3.75
CA GLN A 246 21.61 0.72 4.40
C GLN A 246 20.16 1.13 4.13
N LEU A 247 19.70 0.99 2.89
CA LEU A 247 18.30 1.28 2.53
C LEU A 247 17.33 0.35 3.28
N LEU A 248 17.65 -0.94 3.41
CA LEU A 248 16.86 -1.88 4.22
C LEU A 248 16.82 -1.47 5.70
N LEU A 249 17.95 -1.04 6.27
CA LEU A 249 18.01 -0.56 7.66
C LEU A 249 17.22 0.73 7.86
N ILE A 250 17.29 1.67 6.90
CA ILE A 250 16.47 2.89 6.92
C ILE A 250 15.00 2.54 6.85
N LEU A 251 14.61 1.66 5.93
CA LEU A 251 13.23 1.20 5.80
C LEU A 251 12.76 0.51 7.09
N LEU A 252 13.58 -0.35 7.70
CA LEU A 252 13.26 -1.02 8.96
C LEU A 252 13.10 -0.01 10.11
N GLY A 253 14.01 0.96 10.21
CA GLY A 253 13.95 2.02 11.22
C GLY A 253 12.70 2.89 11.07
N LEU A 254 12.36 3.30 9.85
CA LEU A 254 11.14 4.04 9.57
C LEU A 254 9.89 3.18 9.81
N THR A 255 9.93 1.89 9.46
CA THR A 255 8.83 0.95 9.74
C THR A 255 8.58 0.83 11.24
N ALA A 256 9.65 0.73 12.04
CA ALA A 256 9.53 0.71 13.50
C ALA A 256 8.97 2.04 14.04
N LEU A 257 9.45 3.17 13.53
CA LEU A 257 8.95 4.50 13.90
C LEU A 257 7.45 4.66 13.59
N PHE A 258 7.04 4.37 12.35
CA PHE A 258 5.64 4.42 11.94
C PHE A 258 4.80 3.35 12.67
N GLY A 259 5.39 2.21 13.02
CA GLY A 259 4.77 1.20 13.87
C GLY A 259 4.44 1.74 15.26
N LEU A 260 5.39 2.40 15.93
CA LEU A 260 5.16 3.05 17.21
C LEU A 260 4.11 4.17 17.10
N LEU A 261 4.23 5.04 16.09
CA LEU A 261 3.27 6.11 15.84
C LEU A 261 1.86 5.56 15.58
N SER A 262 1.74 4.50 14.80
CA SER A 262 0.46 3.84 14.51
C SER A 262 -0.18 3.26 15.77
N ALA A 263 0.59 2.56 16.61
CA ALA A 263 0.09 1.96 17.83
C ALA A 263 -0.38 3.02 18.84
N VAL A 264 0.40 4.10 19.01
CA VAL A 264 0.05 5.21 19.91
C VAL A 264 -1.17 5.95 19.39
N THR A 265 -1.18 6.33 18.11
CA THR A 265 -2.28 7.09 17.51
C THR A 265 -3.57 6.28 17.52
N PHE A 266 -3.51 5.01 17.10
CA PHE A 266 -4.67 4.13 17.12
C PHE A 266 -5.24 3.97 18.54
N GLY A 267 -4.39 3.71 19.55
CA GLY A 267 -4.84 3.57 20.93
C GLY A 267 -5.48 4.84 21.50
N LEU A 268 -4.89 6.01 21.23
CA LEU A 268 -5.43 7.31 21.66
C LEU A 268 -6.76 7.63 20.96
N CYS A 269 -6.82 7.45 19.65
CA CYS A 269 -8.03 7.68 18.88
C CYS A 269 -9.14 6.70 19.24
N GLU A 270 -8.82 5.42 19.46
CA GLU A 270 -9.78 4.41 19.90
C GLU A 270 -10.37 4.77 21.27
N TRP A 271 -9.51 5.11 22.23
CA TRP A 271 -9.96 5.55 23.55
C TRP A 271 -10.85 6.78 23.47
N ARG A 272 -10.44 7.78 22.68
CA ARG A 272 -11.21 9.02 22.50
C ARG A 272 -12.54 8.77 21.78
N ALA A 273 -12.56 7.87 20.79
CA ALA A 273 -13.76 7.50 20.05
C ALA A 273 -14.80 6.83 20.97
N LYS A 274 -14.35 5.97 21.89
CA LYS A 274 -15.20 5.36 22.92
C LYS A 274 -15.79 6.41 23.87
N GLN A 275 -14.98 7.35 24.35
CA GLN A 275 -15.45 8.41 25.25
C GLN A 275 -16.48 9.34 24.63
N LEU A 276 -16.30 9.69 23.34
CA LEU A 276 -17.20 10.58 22.64
C LEU A 276 -18.46 9.88 22.11
N GLY A 277 -18.52 8.54 22.20
CA GLY A 277 -19.61 7.74 21.63
C GLY A 277 -19.73 7.93 20.12
N VAL A 278 -18.61 8.08 19.41
CA VAL A 278 -18.58 8.30 17.95
C VAL A 278 -18.42 7.02 17.14
N ILE A 279 -18.17 5.89 17.81
CA ILE A 279 -18.04 4.56 17.16
C ILE A 279 -19.32 4.20 16.39
N ASP A 280 -20.48 4.55 16.96
CA ASP A 280 -21.81 4.18 16.45
C ASP A 280 -22.46 5.31 15.63
N ARG A 281 -21.79 6.46 15.50
CA ARG A 281 -22.32 7.58 14.74
C ARG A 281 -22.10 7.35 13.26
N VAL A 282 -23.20 7.20 12.54
CA VAL A 282 -23.23 7.11 11.08
C VAL A 282 -23.73 8.42 10.48
N THR A 283 -23.34 8.69 9.24
CA THR A 283 -23.68 9.93 8.54
C THR A 283 -25.09 9.94 7.93
N ASN A 284 -25.74 8.78 7.77
CA ASN A 284 -27.08 8.61 7.20
C ASN A 284 -27.28 9.26 5.81
N TYR A 285 -26.25 9.24 4.95
CA TYR A 285 -26.44 9.51 3.52
C TYR A 285 -27.32 8.45 2.85
#